data_AF-A0A8X7Z1M5-F1
#
_entry.id   AF-A0A8X7Z1M5-F1
#
_cell.length_a   1.000
_cell.length_b   1.000
_cell.length_c   1.000
_cell.angle_alpha   90.00
_cell.angle_beta   90.00
_cell.angle_gamma   90.00
#
_symmetry.space_group_name_H-M   'P 1'
#
loop_
_entity.id
_entity.type
_entity.pdbx_description
1 polymer ?
#
loop_
_entity_poly.entity_id
_entity_poly.type
_entity_poly.pdbx_seq_one_letter_code
_entity_poly.pdbx_strand_id
1 'polypeptide(L)'
;MIPTMGHFTPPKLLFALCLLFPIAASFSTSNDRKTYIIHMDKTGMPSTFSTQHDWYVSTLSSLSSPDDIPPIHLYSYKHVMDGFSAVLSQTHLDQLESLPAWPAGKFGDDVIIGVLDTGIWPESESFNDKNMPPVPQRWRGICETGTEFNTSYCNKKLIGARKFSQGMKQVGLNISSTDDYDFPRDYMGHGSHTSSTAGGSPVQHADYFGYAKGTATGMAPLARIAMYKVIFYSDGYDVAATDTLAGMDQAIEDGVDIMSLSLGFFETPFHENPIAIGAFAALKKGIFVTCSAGNSGPRGYTMLNGAPWLTTIGAGTIDRQFGAEVTLGNGSIIVTGTSIYPENLFISRVPVYFGLGNRSKEVCDWNSLDPKDVAGKFLFCDYDDESSQFRQMSENDRYGPDIAGATGAIFSEDDAEFLHPDYFYMPIVIVSTKDGNLLKNYIMNTTNATVSVKFGLTLLGTKPAPKVAYFSSRGPDRRSPWTLKPDILDPGYHILAAWVPKRGFAPIHNSSVYRAVISAPQGMKALVQPTALTFSGKNSKAEFNMTVEIDLEAASVTPQSDYFGNYGFLSWYEVNGRHVVRSPVVSAIAFPET
;
A
#
# COMPACT_ATOMS: atom_id res chain seq x y z
N MET A 1 -8.48 -34.12 -84.05
CA MET A 1 -8.32 -32.65 -84.04
C MET A 1 -8.22 -32.20 -82.59
N ILE A 2 -7.12 -31.56 -82.23
CA ILE A 2 -6.79 -30.93 -80.93
C ILE A 2 -6.93 -29.40 -81.14
N PRO A 3 -7.10 -28.48 -80.15
CA PRO A 3 -7.36 -28.52 -78.69
C PRO A 3 -8.64 -27.71 -78.30
N THR A 4 -9.13 -27.57 -77.05
CA THR A 4 -8.56 -26.82 -75.90
C THR A 4 -9.12 -27.23 -74.53
N MET A 5 -8.17 -27.19 -73.56
CA MET A 5 -8.16 -27.42 -72.11
C MET A 5 -9.38 -26.83 -71.35
N GLY A 6 -9.89 -27.38 -70.24
CA GLY A 6 -9.34 -28.32 -69.26
C GLY A 6 -9.49 -27.73 -67.86
N HIS A 7 -10.66 -27.88 -67.24
CA HIS A 7 -10.91 -27.54 -65.83
C HIS A 7 -10.89 -28.81 -64.98
N PHE A 8 -10.00 -28.87 -63.98
CA PHE A 8 -10.11 -29.78 -62.84
C PHE A 8 -9.37 -29.16 -61.64
N THR A 9 -10.11 -28.86 -60.58
CA THR A 9 -9.61 -28.75 -59.20
C THR A 9 -9.89 -30.09 -58.50
N PRO A 10 -9.03 -30.57 -57.58
CA PRO A 10 -9.34 -30.46 -56.14
C PRO A 10 -8.02 -30.37 -55.27
N PRO A 11 -7.96 -30.72 -53.96
CA PRO A 11 -7.72 -29.73 -52.89
C PRO A 11 -6.54 -30.01 -51.93
N LYS A 12 -6.26 -29.03 -51.05
CA LYS A 12 -5.64 -29.09 -49.69
C LYS A 12 -4.29 -29.82 -49.50
N LEU A 13 -3.23 -29.02 -49.27
CA LEU A 13 -2.36 -29.03 -48.07
C LEU A 13 -1.26 -27.99 -48.29
N LEU A 14 -1.06 -27.04 -47.38
CA LEU A 14 0.23 -26.32 -47.34
C LEU A 14 0.68 -26.07 -45.90
N PHE A 15 1.79 -26.73 -45.62
CA PHE A 15 2.68 -26.56 -44.48
C PHE A 15 3.08 -25.09 -44.31
N ALA A 16 3.05 -24.59 -43.07
CA ALA A 16 3.77 -23.38 -42.69
C ALA A 16 5.27 -23.71 -42.62
N LEU A 17 6.06 -23.10 -43.50
CA LEU A 17 7.51 -23.24 -43.56
C LEU A 17 8.15 -22.02 -42.86
N CYS A 18 8.63 -22.20 -41.64
CA CYS A 18 9.53 -21.22 -40.99
C CYS A 18 10.95 -21.42 -41.53
N LEU A 19 11.43 -20.51 -42.37
CA LEU A 19 12.83 -20.45 -42.79
C LEU A 19 13.62 -19.55 -41.83
N LEU A 20 14.39 -20.15 -40.93
CA LEU A 20 15.44 -19.50 -40.15
C LEU A 20 16.79 -19.73 -40.85
N PHE A 21 17.47 -18.66 -41.26
CA PHE A 21 18.88 -18.73 -41.64
C PHE A 21 19.77 -18.52 -40.40
N PRO A 22 20.73 -19.41 -40.09
CA PRO A 22 21.70 -19.17 -39.04
C PRO A 22 22.98 -18.55 -39.61
N ILE A 23 23.43 -17.44 -39.02
CA ILE A 23 24.84 -17.05 -39.06
C ILE A 23 25.31 -17.04 -37.60
N ALA A 24 26.33 -17.83 -37.32
CA ALA A 24 26.84 -18.07 -35.98
C ALA A 24 27.80 -16.96 -35.51
N ALA A 25 27.74 -16.75 -34.19
CA ALA A 25 28.74 -16.21 -33.27
C ALA A 25 28.93 -14.69 -33.18
N SER A 26 28.45 -14.12 -32.06
CA SER A 26 29.28 -13.49 -31.01
C SER A 26 28.44 -13.29 -29.73
N PHE A 27 28.94 -13.75 -28.58
CA PHE A 27 28.41 -13.34 -27.27
C PHE A 27 28.85 -11.89 -26.98
N SER A 28 27.88 -11.01 -26.73
CA SER A 28 28.10 -9.65 -26.22
C SER A 28 26.90 -9.25 -25.38
N THR A 29 27.15 -8.89 -24.14
CA THR A 29 26.26 -8.17 -23.24
C THR A 29 26.13 -6.72 -23.74
N SER A 30 25.12 -6.47 -24.56
CA SER A 30 24.62 -5.15 -24.93
C SER A 30 23.11 -5.22 -24.83
N ASN A 31 22.47 -4.23 -24.20
CA ASN A 31 21.02 -4.07 -24.21
C ASN A 31 20.61 -3.60 -25.62
N ASP A 32 20.76 -4.50 -26.59
CA ASP A 32 20.84 -4.18 -28.00
C ASP A 32 19.43 -3.91 -28.52
N ARG A 33 19.01 -2.66 -28.40
CA ARG A 33 17.75 -2.18 -28.96
C ARG A 33 17.82 -2.34 -30.47
N LYS A 34 16.87 -3.09 -31.02
CA LYS A 34 16.81 -3.37 -32.46
C LYS A 34 15.55 -2.77 -33.06
N THR A 35 15.63 -2.50 -34.36
CA THR A 35 14.46 -2.09 -35.13
C THR A 35 13.67 -3.32 -35.51
N TYR A 36 12.38 -3.33 -35.19
CA TYR A 36 11.45 -4.39 -35.53
C TYR A 36 10.34 -3.87 -36.43
N ILE A 37 9.82 -4.76 -37.26
CA ILE A 37 8.54 -4.60 -37.95
C ILE A 37 7.55 -5.50 -37.23
N ILE A 38 6.55 -4.91 -36.59
CA ILE A 38 5.54 -5.57 -35.79
C ILE A 38 4.28 -5.66 -36.62
N HIS A 39 3.83 -6.88 -36.88
CA HIS A 39 2.53 -7.14 -37.48
C HIS A 39 1.45 -7.16 -36.39
N MET A 40 0.33 -6.49 -36.66
CA MET A 40 -0.79 -6.38 -35.72
C MET A 40 -2.06 -6.92 -36.38
N ASP A 41 -2.85 -7.72 -35.66
CA ASP A 41 -4.15 -8.16 -36.17
C ASP A 41 -5.15 -7.01 -36.14
N LYS A 42 -5.44 -6.44 -37.31
CA LYS A 42 -6.39 -5.33 -37.47
C LYS A 42 -7.77 -5.60 -36.86
N THR A 43 -8.22 -6.85 -36.82
CA THR A 43 -9.53 -7.19 -36.25
C THR A 43 -9.59 -6.99 -34.74
N GLY A 44 -8.43 -6.96 -34.08
CA GLY A 44 -8.26 -6.64 -32.66
C GLY A 44 -8.19 -5.15 -32.35
N MET A 45 -8.31 -4.24 -33.34
CA MET A 45 -8.27 -2.79 -33.09
C MET A 45 -9.49 -2.36 -32.26
N PRO A 46 -9.30 -1.83 -31.04
CA PRO A 46 -10.40 -1.33 -30.23
C PRO A 46 -11.11 -0.17 -30.93
N SER A 47 -12.45 -0.13 -30.84
CA SER A 47 -13.27 0.94 -31.41
C SER A 47 -13.02 2.32 -30.77
N THR A 48 -12.27 2.37 -29.66
CA THR A 48 -11.81 3.60 -29.01
C THR A 48 -10.73 4.33 -29.80
N PHE A 49 -10.02 3.66 -30.71
CA PHE A 49 -9.01 4.30 -31.56
C PHE A 49 -9.62 4.75 -32.89
N SER A 50 -9.45 6.05 -33.17
CA SER A 50 -9.92 6.65 -34.43
C SER A 50 -9.07 6.21 -35.62
N THR A 51 -7.80 5.88 -35.39
CA THR A 51 -6.88 5.37 -36.40
C THR A 51 -6.02 4.22 -35.87
N GLN A 52 -5.58 3.34 -36.77
CA GLN A 52 -4.61 2.28 -36.44
C GLN A 52 -3.30 2.85 -35.87
N HIS A 53 -2.91 4.04 -36.31
CA HIS A 53 -1.70 4.70 -35.82
C HIS A 53 -1.81 5.00 -34.32
N ASP A 54 -2.94 5.57 -33.88
CA ASP A 54 -3.16 5.91 -32.47
C ASP A 54 -3.17 4.67 -31.58
N TRP A 55 -3.78 3.58 -32.09
CA TRP A 55 -3.77 2.29 -31.42
C TRP A 55 -2.35 1.77 -31.21
N TYR A 56 -1.54 1.75 -32.26
CA TYR A 56 -0.17 1.22 -32.21
C TYR A 56 0.76 2.08 -31.33
N VAL A 57 0.65 3.40 -31.41
CA VAL A 57 1.45 4.31 -30.57
C VAL A 57 1.04 4.17 -29.10
N SER A 58 -0.26 4.03 -28.81
CA SER A 58 -0.75 3.78 -27.45
C SER A 58 -0.22 2.45 -26.91
N THR A 59 -0.27 1.38 -27.71
CA THR A 59 0.28 0.07 -27.35
C THR A 59 1.78 0.13 -27.06
N LEU A 60 2.54 0.91 -27.82
CA LEU A 60 3.96 1.12 -27.53
C LEU A 60 4.17 1.91 -26.23
N SER A 61 3.38 2.95 -25.99
CA SER A 61 3.53 3.81 -24.81
C SER A 61 3.26 3.08 -23.48
N SER A 62 2.55 1.95 -23.51
CA SER A 62 2.31 1.12 -22.33
C SER A 62 3.46 0.16 -21.99
N LEU A 63 4.45 0.01 -22.88
CA LEU A 63 5.58 -0.89 -22.65
C LEU A 63 6.64 -0.21 -21.78
N SER A 64 7.22 -0.96 -20.86
CA SER A 64 8.28 -0.49 -19.95
C SER A 64 9.55 -1.34 -20.09
N SER A 65 10.71 -0.78 -19.75
CA SER A 65 11.96 -1.54 -19.65
C SER A 65 12.71 -1.22 -18.36
N PRO A 66 13.57 -2.14 -17.86
CA PRO A 66 14.31 -1.96 -16.61
C PRO A 66 15.22 -0.73 -16.59
N ASP A 67 15.61 -0.25 -17.77
CA ASP A 67 16.48 0.92 -17.95
C ASP A 67 15.67 2.24 -18.08
N ASP A 68 14.34 2.19 -17.97
CA ASP A 68 13.41 3.32 -18.13
C ASP A 68 13.47 4.01 -19.51
N ILE A 69 14.05 3.33 -20.50
CA ILE A 69 14.14 3.85 -21.87
C ILE A 69 12.88 3.45 -22.64
N PRO A 70 12.06 4.40 -23.12
CA PRO A 70 10.82 4.08 -23.81
C PRO A 70 11.06 3.50 -25.22
N PRO A 71 10.11 2.71 -25.76
CA PRO A 71 10.14 2.29 -27.16
C PRO A 71 10.05 3.51 -28.08
N ILE A 72 10.74 3.45 -29.22
CA ILE A 72 10.70 4.53 -30.22
C ILE A 72 9.84 4.06 -31.37
N HIS A 73 8.70 4.70 -31.58
CA HIS A 73 7.90 4.52 -32.79
C HIS A 73 8.64 5.10 -34.00
N LEU A 74 8.72 4.34 -35.09
CA LEU A 74 9.34 4.80 -36.34
C LEU A 74 8.28 5.11 -37.41
N TYR A 75 7.35 4.19 -37.63
CA TYR A 75 6.33 4.34 -38.66
C TYR A 75 5.15 3.39 -38.47
N SER A 76 3.92 3.82 -38.74
CA SER A 76 2.74 2.94 -38.82
C SER A 76 2.37 2.68 -40.28
N TYR A 77 2.30 1.42 -40.67
CA TYR A 77 1.92 1.02 -42.02
C TYR A 77 0.40 1.08 -42.19
N LYS A 78 -0.05 1.67 -43.29
CA LYS A 78 -1.49 1.80 -43.62
C LYS A 78 -1.91 1.02 -44.86
N HIS A 79 -0.98 0.82 -45.79
CA HIS A 79 -1.28 0.26 -47.12
C HIS A 79 -0.52 -1.04 -47.42
N VAL A 80 0.64 -1.24 -46.81
CA VAL A 80 1.55 -2.36 -47.12
C VAL A 80 1.41 -3.54 -46.15
N MET A 81 0.94 -3.30 -44.93
CA MET A 81 0.59 -4.29 -43.90
C MET A 81 -0.19 -3.60 -42.77
N ASP A 82 -0.89 -4.38 -41.94
CA ASP A 82 -1.45 -3.90 -40.68
C ASP A 82 -0.39 -4.07 -39.58
N GLY A 83 0.22 -2.96 -39.15
CA GLY A 83 1.29 -2.97 -38.15
C GLY A 83 2.15 -1.71 -38.15
N PHE A 84 3.27 -1.74 -37.43
CA PHE A 84 4.18 -0.61 -37.29
C PHE A 84 5.64 -1.06 -37.18
N SER A 85 6.57 -0.12 -37.31
CA SER A 85 7.99 -0.32 -37.00
C SER A 85 8.38 0.49 -35.77
N ALA A 86 9.21 -0.11 -34.92
CA ALA A 86 9.66 0.50 -33.68
C ALA A 86 11.04 -0.02 -33.25
N VAL A 87 11.74 0.77 -32.46
CA VAL A 87 13.00 0.39 -31.81
C VAL A 87 12.71 -0.12 -30.40
N LEU A 88 12.85 -1.43 -30.20
CA LEU A 88 12.46 -2.16 -28.99
C LEU A 88 13.66 -2.86 -28.35
N SER A 89 13.63 -3.00 -27.02
CA SER A 89 14.49 -3.93 -26.28
C SER A 89 13.84 -5.32 -26.25
N GLN A 90 14.55 -6.33 -25.75
CA GLN A 90 13.96 -7.66 -25.57
C GLN A 90 12.77 -7.63 -24.60
N THR A 91 12.87 -6.88 -23.50
CA THR A 91 11.76 -6.74 -22.53
C THR A 91 10.52 -6.12 -23.14
N HIS A 92 10.67 -5.12 -24.03
CA HIS A 92 9.52 -4.55 -24.75
C HIS A 92 8.85 -5.59 -25.65
N LEU A 93 9.62 -6.50 -26.28
CA LEU A 93 9.05 -7.57 -27.10
C LEU A 93 8.29 -8.59 -26.26
N ASP A 94 8.88 -9.03 -25.14
CA ASP A 94 8.24 -10.01 -24.26
C ASP A 94 6.90 -9.47 -23.72
N GLN A 95 6.86 -8.18 -23.36
CA GLN A 95 5.63 -7.49 -22.97
C GLN A 95 4.62 -7.41 -24.13
N LEU A 96 5.07 -7.02 -25.33
CA LEU A 96 4.21 -6.90 -26.50
C LEU A 96 3.60 -8.26 -26.89
N GLU A 97 4.33 -9.35 -26.71
CA GLU A 97 3.84 -10.73 -26.89
C GLU A 97 2.83 -11.16 -25.83
N SER A 98 2.89 -10.58 -24.61
CA SER A 98 1.94 -10.84 -23.51
C SER A 98 0.66 -9.99 -23.55
N LEU A 99 0.60 -8.99 -24.44
CA LEU A 99 -0.57 -8.13 -24.63
C LEU A 99 -1.84 -8.78 -25.22
N PRO A 100 -1.92 -10.01 -25.79
CA PRO A 100 -3.12 -10.47 -26.51
C PRO A 100 -4.43 -10.35 -25.71
N ALA A 101 -4.38 -10.48 -24.38
CA ALA A 101 -5.55 -10.43 -23.52
C ALA A 101 -6.23 -9.05 -23.46
N TRP A 102 -5.48 -7.95 -23.53
CA TRP A 102 -6.04 -6.60 -23.39
C TRP A 102 -6.80 -6.13 -24.63
N PRO A 103 -6.25 -6.18 -25.86
CA PRO A 103 -7.01 -5.93 -27.07
C PRO A 103 -8.14 -6.95 -27.27
N ALA A 104 -7.92 -8.25 -27.00
CA ALA A 104 -8.97 -9.26 -27.14
C ALA A 104 -10.13 -9.02 -26.17
N GLY A 105 -9.84 -8.68 -24.91
CA GLY A 105 -10.83 -8.31 -23.89
C GLY A 105 -11.28 -6.85 -23.96
N LYS A 106 -10.86 -6.09 -24.97
CA LYS A 106 -11.14 -4.65 -25.14
C LYS A 106 -10.89 -3.84 -23.86
N PHE A 107 -9.87 -4.19 -23.09
CA PHE A 107 -9.54 -3.57 -21.80
C PHE A 107 -10.68 -3.56 -20.77
N GLY A 108 -11.67 -4.47 -20.92
CA GLY A 108 -12.88 -4.53 -20.11
C GLY A 108 -14.01 -3.62 -20.56
N ASP A 109 -13.96 -3.07 -21.78
CA ASP A 109 -15.10 -2.29 -22.31
C ASP A 109 -16.40 -3.12 -22.28
N ASP A 110 -17.51 -2.44 -21.98
CA ASP A 110 -18.84 -3.03 -21.74
C ASP A 110 -18.92 -4.06 -20.58
N VAL A 111 -17.84 -4.27 -19.80
CA VAL A 111 -17.86 -5.13 -18.60
C VAL A 111 -18.13 -4.29 -17.35
N ILE A 112 -18.97 -4.81 -16.44
CA ILE A 112 -19.33 -4.20 -15.17
C ILE A 112 -18.84 -5.08 -14.02
N ILE A 113 -17.92 -4.54 -13.23
CA ILE A 113 -17.38 -5.17 -12.03
C ILE A 113 -18.14 -4.62 -10.82
N GLY A 114 -18.94 -5.48 -10.19
CA GLY A 114 -19.52 -5.25 -8.88
C GLY A 114 -18.48 -5.50 -7.78
N VAL A 115 -18.15 -4.47 -7.01
CA VAL A 115 -17.21 -4.57 -5.89
C VAL A 115 -17.99 -4.48 -4.59
N LEU A 116 -17.89 -5.50 -3.74
CA LEU A 116 -18.53 -5.51 -2.41
C LEU A 116 -17.45 -5.31 -1.35
N ASP A 117 -17.47 -4.15 -0.68
CA ASP A 117 -16.34 -3.71 0.15
C ASP A 117 -16.74 -2.59 1.15
N THR A 118 -15.78 -1.83 1.66
CA THR A 118 -15.94 -0.70 2.61
C THR A 118 -16.48 0.60 1.98
N GLY A 119 -16.78 0.58 0.68
CA GLY A 119 -17.22 1.73 -0.10
C GLY A 119 -16.16 2.22 -1.10
N ILE A 120 -16.39 3.38 -1.71
CA ILE A 120 -15.47 3.96 -2.70
C ILE A 120 -15.20 5.45 -2.45
N TRP A 121 -14.01 5.91 -2.77
CA TRP A 121 -13.64 7.33 -2.79
C TRP A 121 -13.74 7.90 -4.22
N PRO A 122 -14.91 8.42 -4.64
CA PRO A 122 -15.20 8.70 -6.05
C PRO A 122 -14.30 9.78 -6.66
N GLU A 123 -13.73 10.66 -5.86
CA GLU A 123 -12.85 11.75 -6.33
C GLU A 123 -11.44 11.28 -6.68
N SER A 124 -11.09 10.02 -6.45
CA SER A 124 -9.80 9.50 -6.91
C SER A 124 -9.70 9.57 -8.44
N GLU A 125 -8.55 10.00 -8.97
CA GLU A 125 -8.27 10.00 -10.41
C GLU A 125 -8.38 8.59 -11.03
N SER A 126 -8.26 7.53 -10.22
CA SER A 126 -8.49 6.14 -10.68
C SER A 126 -9.94 5.89 -11.10
N PHE A 127 -10.89 6.75 -10.72
CA PHE A 127 -12.30 6.65 -11.07
C PHE A 127 -12.76 7.75 -12.04
N ASN A 128 -11.81 8.40 -12.71
CA ASN A 128 -12.06 9.34 -13.79
C ASN A 128 -12.52 8.62 -15.08
N ASP A 129 -13.36 9.28 -15.88
CA ASP A 129 -14.07 8.71 -17.03
C ASP A 129 -13.83 9.42 -18.39
N LYS A 130 -12.83 10.31 -18.45
CA LYS A 130 -12.50 11.16 -19.62
C LYS A 130 -12.53 10.42 -20.97
N ASN A 131 -12.07 9.17 -21.02
CA ASN A 131 -11.96 8.38 -22.26
C ASN A 131 -12.90 7.17 -22.30
N MET A 132 -13.97 7.16 -21.50
CA MET A 132 -14.91 6.04 -21.47
C MET A 132 -16.12 6.25 -22.38
N PRO A 133 -16.62 5.18 -23.03
CA PRO A 133 -17.88 5.24 -23.76
C PRO A 133 -19.07 5.46 -22.81
N PRO A 134 -20.29 5.74 -23.32
CA PRO A 134 -21.50 5.82 -22.51
C PRO A 134 -21.71 4.56 -21.65
N VAL A 135 -22.43 4.70 -20.54
CA VAL A 135 -22.79 3.57 -19.67
C VAL A 135 -23.62 2.54 -20.46
N PRO A 136 -23.37 1.23 -20.32
CA PRO A 136 -24.15 0.20 -21.00
C PRO A 136 -25.65 0.31 -20.73
N GLN A 137 -26.49 0.24 -21.76
CA GLN A 137 -27.96 0.38 -21.62
C GLN A 137 -28.60 -0.72 -20.75
N ARG A 138 -27.91 -1.85 -20.60
CA ARG A 138 -28.35 -2.96 -19.74
C ARG A 138 -28.17 -2.68 -18.25
N TRP A 139 -27.37 -1.68 -17.88
CA TRP A 139 -27.13 -1.32 -16.48
C TRP A 139 -28.40 -0.84 -15.80
N ARG A 140 -28.72 -1.43 -14.65
CA ARG A 140 -29.95 -1.09 -13.88
C ARG A 140 -29.67 -0.50 -12.51
N GLY A 141 -28.41 -0.52 -12.06
CA GLY A 141 -28.04 0.01 -10.76
C GLY A 141 -28.15 1.53 -10.71
N ILE A 142 -28.11 2.04 -9.48
CA ILE A 142 -28.30 3.46 -9.18
C ILE A 142 -27.07 4.06 -8.50
N CYS A 143 -26.98 5.38 -8.57
CA CYS A 143 -26.10 6.17 -7.72
C CYS A 143 -26.90 6.64 -6.51
N GLU A 144 -26.72 5.99 -5.36
CA GLU A 144 -27.43 6.34 -4.13
C GLU A 144 -27.04 7.75 -3.65
N THR A 145 -28.04 8.55 -3.27
CA THR A 145 -27.82 9.94 -2.82
C THR A 145 -27.91 10.09 -1.30
N GLY A 146 -27.13 11.01 -0.76
CA GLY A 146 -26.95 11.25 0.65
C GLY A 146 -26.22 12.56 0.96
N THR A 147 -26.07 12.88 2.24
CA THR A 147 -25.55 14.18 2.73
C THR A 147 -24.14 14.50 2.18
N GLU A 148 -23.29 13.48 1.99
CA GLU A 148 -21.92 13.63 1.45
C GLU A 148 -21.68 12.86 0.13
N PHE A 149 -22.76 12.41 -0.51
CA PHE A 149 -22.69 11.63 -1.75
C PHE A 149 -23.90 11.94 -2.63
N ASN A 150 -23.75 12.75 -3.67
CA ASN A 150 -24.83 13.03 -4.62
C ASN A 150 -24.65 12.22 -5.93
N THR A 151 -25.62 12.31 -6.83
CA THR A 151 -25.57 11.61 -8.13
C THR A 151 -24.39 12.03 -9.02
N SER A 152 -23.77 13.20 -8.79
CA SER A 152 -22.61 13.64 -9.58
C SER A 152 -21.31 12.89 -9.27
N TYR A 153 -21.28 12.08 -8.21
CA TYR A 153 -20.14 11.21 -7.93
C TYR A 153 -20.12 9.94 -8.77
N CYS A 154 -21.26 9.54 -9.34
CA CYS A 154 -21.25 8.53 -10.39
C CYS A 154 -21.05 9.19 -11.74
N ASN A 155 -20.27 8.53 -12.58
CA ASN A 155 -19.87 8.97 -13.91
C ASN A 155 -19.84 7.75 -14.84
N LYS A 156 -19.17 7.82 -15.99
CA LYS A 156 -19.08 6.65 -16.89
C LYS A 156 -18.14 5.57 -16.34
N LYS A 157 -17.31 5.85 -15.33
CA LYS A 157 -16.39 4.89 -14.70
C LYS A 157 -17.01 4.21 -13.48
N LEU A 158 -17.37 5.00 -12.47
CA LEU A 158 -18.18 4.57 -11.33
C LEU A 158 -19.65 4.75 -11.70
N ILE A 159 -20.29 3.69 -12.20
CA ILE A 159 -21.64 3.78 -12.79
C ILE A 159 -22.77 3.58 -11.78
N GLY A 160 -22.44 3.06 -10.60
CA GLY A 160 -23.36 2.97 -9.48
C GLY A 160 -22.61 2.78 -8.16
N ALA A 161 -23.25 3.24 -7.10
CA ALA A 161 -22.70 3.21 -5.76
C ALA A 161 -23.87 3.11 -4.78
N ARG A 162 -23.88 2.06 -3.96
CA ARG A 162 -24.95 1.77 -2.99
C ARG A 162 -24.38 1.34 -1.66
N LYS A 163 -25.18 1.46 -0.61
CA LYS A 163 -24.81 1.02 0.74
C LYS A 163 -25.88 0.11 1.35
N PHE A 164 -25.45 -0.92 2.07
CA PHE A 164 -26.30 -1.90 2.73
C PHE A 164 -25.98 -1.84 4.22
N SER A 165 -26.86 -1.23 4.99
CA SER A 165 -26.65 -0.92 6.41
C SER A 165 -27.87 -1.26 7.26
N GLN A 166 -28.78 -2.06 6.73
CA GLN A 166 -30.05 -2.34 7.41
C GLN A 166 -29.84 -3.30 8.57
N GLY A 167 -28.91 -4.24 8.45
CA GLY A 167 -28.49 -5.09 9.56
C GLY A 167 -28.02 -4.25 10.74
N MET A 168 -27.16 -3.26 10.47
CA MET A 168 -26.63 -2.34 11.49
C MET A 168 -27.73 -1.58 12.22
N LYS A 169 -28.64 -0.97 11.46
CA LYS A 169 -29.74 -0.18 12.00
C LYS A 169 -30.68 -1.03 12.86
N GLN A 170 -30.93 -2.27 12.46
CA GLN A 170 -31.82 -3.18 13.19
C GLN A 170 -31.28 -3.56 14.57
N VAL A 171 -29.97 -3.73 14.72
CA VAL A 171 -29.33 -4.04 16.01
C VAL A 171 -29.02 -2.79 16.85
N GLY A 172 -29.43 -1.60 16.38
CA GLY A 172 -29.22 -0.34 17.07
C GLY A 172 -27.79 0.19 17.03
N LEU A 173 -26.96 -0.29 16.08
CA LEU A 173 -25.62 0.24 15.88
C LEU A 173 -25.68 1.54 15.08
N ASN A 174 -25.17 2.61 15.68
CA ASN A 174 -25.05 3.90 15.00
C ASN A 174 -23.83 3.89 14.08
N ILE A 175 -24.06 4.27 12.83
CA ILE A 175 -22.98 4.51 11.86
C ILE A 175 -22.44 5.91 12.14
N SER A 176 -21.12 5.99 12.34
CA SER A 176 -20.45 7.26 12.59
C SER A 176 -20.66 8.22 11.42
N SER A 177 -20.67 9.52 11.69
CA SER A 177 -20.60 10.58 10.68
C SER A 177 -19.20 11.17 10.51
N THR A 178 -18.25 10.80 11.37
CA THR A 178 -16.87 11.29 11.37
C THR A 178 -15.89 10.24 10.89
N ASP A 179 -16.07 9.00 11.37
CA ASP A 179 -15.20 7.87 11.12
C ASP A 179 -15.74 6.92 10.05
N ASP A 180 -16.99 7.12 9.66
CA ASP A 180 -17.68 6.36 8.65
C ASP A 180 -18.80 7.23 8.04
N TYR A 181 -19.58 6.62 7.14
CA TYR A 181 -20.63 7.25 6.37
C TYR A 181 -21.75 6.23 6.14
N ASP A 182 -23.00 6.57 6.45
CA ASP A 182 -24.18 5.79 6.01
C ASP A 182 -24.50 6.06 4.53
N PHE A 183 -23.46 6.12 3.70
CA PHE A 183 -23.45 6.38 2.27
C PHE A 183 -22.35 5.53 1.62
N PRO A 184 -22.34 5.36 0.28
CA PRO A 184 -21.37 4.50 -0.41
C PRO A 184 -19.90 4.93 -0.33
N ARG A 185 -19.61 6.05 0.35
CA ARG A 185 -18.26 6.59 0.52
C ARG A 185 -17.40 5.66 1.38
N ASP A 186 -16.18 5.44 0.92
CA ASP A 186 -15.18 4.64 1.63
C ASP A 186 -14.67 5.38 2.88
N TYR A 187 -14.72 4.71 4.02
CA TYR A 187 -14.23 5.22 5.29
C TYR A 187 -12.83 4.73 5.65
N MET A 188 -12.40 3.63 5.04
CA MET A 188 -11.18 2.90 5.39
C MET A 188 -10.10 3.09 4.34
N GLY A 189 -10.44 2.93 3.06
CA GLY A 189 -9.51 2.90 1.93
C GLY A 189 -9.47 1.56 1.19
N HIS A 190 -9.93 0.49 1.84
CA HIS A 190 -9.86 -0.88 1.31
C HIS A 190 -10.67 -1.02 0.01
N GLY A 191 -11.94 -0.60 0.00
CA GLY A 191 -12.78 -0.67 -1.20
C GLY A 191 -12.32 0.21 -2.35
N SER A 192 -11.72 1.38 -2.07
CA SER A 192 -11.09 2.21 -3.09
C SER A 192 -9.84 1.54 -3.69
N HIS A 193 -9.03 0.90 -2.85
CA HIS A 193 -7.83 0.17 -3.25
C HIS A 193 -8.17 -1.04 -4.13
N THR A 194 -9.12 -1.87 -3.71
CA THR A 194 -9.56 -3.05 -4.46
C THR A 194 -10.25 -2.67 -5.79
N SER A 195 -11.11 -1.66 -5.78
CA SER A 195 -11.79 -1.18 -6.99
C SER A 195 -10.82 -0.64 -8.05
N SER A 196 -9.83 0.15 -7.62
CA SER A 196 -8.82 0.71 -8.53
C SER A 196 -7.82 -0.35 -9.03
N THR A 197 -7.57 -1.41 -8.25
CA THR A 197 -6.77 -2.56 -8.71
C THR A 197 -7.51 -3.35 -9.80
N ALA A 198 -8.81 -3.63 -9.61
CA ALA A 198 -9.60 -4.41 -10.56
C ALA A 198 -9.80 -3.66 -11.89
N GLY A 199 -10.15 -2.38 -11.80
CA GLY A 199 -10.44 -1.58 -12.97
C GLY A 199 -10.30 -0.10 -12.68
N GLY A 200 -9.18 0.38 -12.16
CA GLY A 200 -8.87 1.81 -12.13
C GLY A 200 -8.46 2.35 -13.50
N SER A 201 -8.84 3.58 -13.80
CA SER A 201 -8.34 4.35 -14.94
C SER A 201 -6.84 4.67 -14.76
N PRO A 202 -6.06 4.83 -15.84
CA PRO A 202 -4.64 5.17 -15.73
C PRO A 202 -4.41 6.51 -15.01
N VAL A 203 -3.58 6.49 -13.97
CA VAL A 203 -3.17 7.66 -13.17
C VAL A 203 -1.66 7.83 -13.27
N GLN A 204 -1.22 8.91 -13.90
CA GLN A 204 0.20 9.24 -14.02
C GLN A 204 0.76 9.76 -12.70
N HIS A 205 2.07 9.54 -12.50
CA HIS A 205 2.80 10.01 -11.32
C HIS A 205 2.22 9.49 -9.99
N ALA A 206 1.69 8.26 -10.02
CA ALA A 206 1.27 7.57 -8.81
C ALA A 206 2.51 7.04 -8.08
N ASP A 207 2.52 7.17 -6.75
CA ASP A 207 3.56 6.65 -5.88
C ASP A 207 3.03 6.41 -4.47
N TYR A 208 3.75 5.56 -3.73
CA TYR A 208 3.61 5.43 -2.28
C TYR A 208 4.76 6.21 -1.65
N PHE A 209 4.56 7.47 -1.24
CA PHE A 209 5.58 8.32 -0.60
C PHE A 209 6.96 8.33 -1.31
N GLY A 210 6.96 8.29 -2.64
CA GLY A 210 8.16 8.24 -3.49
C GLY A 210 8.62 6.83 -3.88
N TYR A 211 8.03 5.78 -3.36
CA TYR A 211 8.21 4.40 -3.82
C TYR A 211 7.23 4.05 -4.96
N ALA A 212 7.56 3.04 -5.78
CA ALA A 212 6.73 2.55 -6.89
C ALA A 212 6.23 3.66 -7.84
N LYS A 213 7.07 4.68 -8.10
CA LYS A 213 6.72 5.77 -9.01
C LYS A 213 6.38 5.22 -10.41
N GLY A 214 5.23 5.61 -10.93
CA GLY A 214 4.84 5.21 -12.28
C GLY A 214 3.43 5.64 -12.66
N THR A 215 2.84 4.89 -13.59
CA THR A 215 1.42 5.02 -13.93
C THR A 215 0.67 3.87 -13.26
N ALA A 216 -0.23 4.17 -12.33
CA ALA A 216 -1.13 3.18 -11.75
C ALA A 216 -2.29 2.92 -12.73
N THR A 217 -2.63 1.65 -12.97
CA THR A 217 -3.74 1.25 -13.82
C THR A 217 -4.35 -0.05 -13.30
N GLY A 218 -5.67 -0.18 -13.38
CA GLY A 218 -6.32 -1.45 -13.05
C GLY A 218 -6.09 -2.51 -14.13
N MET A 219 -6.41 -3.76 -13.81
CA MET A 219 -6.30 -4.90 -14.73
C MET A 219 -7.21 -4.74 -15.97
N ALA A 220 -8.39 -4.15 -15.77
CA ALA A 220 -9.36 -3.84 -16.83
C ALA A 220 -9.72 -2.33 -16.80
N PRO A 221 -8.88 -1.44 -17.37
CA PRO A 221 -9.02 0.01 -17.19
C PRO A 221 -10.27 0.60 -17.84
N LEU A 222 -10.91 -0.07 -18.81
CA LEU A 222 -12.18 0.35 -19.41
C LEU A 222 -13.41 -0.34 -18.81
N ALA A 223 -13.25 -1.24 -17.84
CA ALA A 223 -14.37 -1.80 -17.11
C ALA A 223 -15.09 -0.74 -16.27
N ARG A 224 -16.39 -0.92 -16.08
CA ARG A 224 -17.23 -0.10 -15.20
C ARG A 224 -17.13 -0.64 -13.78
N ILE A 225 -17.14 0.24 -12.80
CA ILE A 225 -17.20 -0.11 -11.38
C ILE A 225 -18.59 0.18 -10.85
N ALA A 226 -19.15 -0.80 -10.14
CA ALA A 226 -20.35 -0.65 -9.33
C ALA A 226 -20.00 -1.00 -7.87
N MET A 227 -20.06 0.00 -6.98
CA MET A 227 -19.70 -0.19 -5.58
C MET A 227 -20.93 -0.57 -4.74
N TYR A 228 -20.80 -1.64 -3.97
CA TYR A 228 -21.77 -2.10 -2.99
C TYR A 228 -21.08 -2.08 -1.63
N LYS A 229 -21.26 -0.98 -0.89
CA LYS A 229 -20.72 -0.85 0.47
C LYS A 229 -21.50 -1.76 1.41
N VAL A 230 -20.82 -2.78 1.94
CA VAL A 230 -21.41 -3.79 2.83
C VAL A 230 -20.66 -3.94 4.15
N ILE A 231 -19.54 -3.21 4.30
CA ILE A 231 -18.73 -3.15 5.52
C ILE A 231 -18.64 -1.72 6.04
N PHE A 232 -18.81 -1.56 7.35
CA PHE A 232 -18.78 -0.31 8.11
C PHE A 232 -17.85 -0.45 9.33
N TYR A 233 -17.39 0.69 9.85
CA TYR A 233 -16.43 0.78 10.94
C TYR A 233 -16.89 0.08 12.22
N SER A 234 -18.18 0.18 12.54
CA SER A 234 -18.78 -0.38 13.75
C SER A 234 -19.44 -1.75 13.55
N ASP A 235 -19.19 -2.42 12.42
CA ASP A 235 -19.84 -3.68 12.07
C ASP A 235 -19.47 -4.82 13.01
N GLY A 236 -20.47 -5.66 13.31
CA GLY A 236 -20.28 -7.02 13.80
C GLY A 236 -20.32 -8.03 12.65
N TYR A 237 -19.71 -9.19 12.84
CA TYR A 237 -19.66 -10.28 11.86
C TYR A 237 -21.05 -10.66 11.31
N ASP A 238 -22.04 -10.82 12.19
CA ASP A 238 -23.40 -11.22 11.79
C ASP A 238 -24.09 -10.15 10.95
N VAL A 239 -23.86 -8.88 11.27
CA VAL A 239 -24.44 -7.75 10.54
C VAL A 239 -23.83 -7.65 9.14
N ALA A 240 -22.50 -7.67 9.05
CA ALA A 240 -21.77 -7.69 7.79
C ALA A 240 -22.19 -8.87 6.89
N ALA A 241 -22.50 -10.03 7.47
CA ALA A 241 -23.01 -11.18 6.73
C ALA A 241 -24.37 -10.89 6.06
N THR A 242 -25.30 -10.26 6.78
CA THR A 242 -26.62 -9.90 6.24
C THR A 242 -26.53 -8.85 5.14
N ASP A 243 -25.77 -7.78 5.38
CA ASP A 243 -25.62 -6.67 4.44
C ASP A 243 -24.79 -7.11 3.21
N THR A 244 -23.82 -8.02 3.36
CA THR A 244 -23.09 -8.63 2.23
C THR A 244 -24.02 -9.44 1.33
N LEU A 245 -24.86 -10.30 1.90
CA LEU A 245 -25.81 -11.09 1.10
C LEU A 245 -26.81 -10.19 0.35
N ALA A 246 -27.29 -9.12 0.99
CA ALA A 246 -28.15 -8.12 0.34
C ALA A 246 -27.42 -7.36 -0.79
N GLY A 247 -26.15 -7.01 -0.59
CA GLY A 247 -25.30 -6.41 -1.61
C GLY A 247 -25.10 -7.33 -2.81
N MET A 248 -24.86 -8.62 -2.58
CA MET A 248 -24.73 -9.61 -3.64
C MET A 248 -26.04 -9.75 -4.44
N ASP A 249 -27.17 -9.90 -3.75
CA ASP A 249 -28.48 -10.00 -4.41
C ASP A 249 -28.77 -8.77 -5.29
N GLN A 250 -28.50 -7.57 -4.77
CA GLN A 250 -28.67 -6.35 -5.54
C GLN A 250 -27.71 -6.26 -6.74
N ALA A 251 -26.46 -6.71 -6.60
CA ALA A 251 -25.51 -6.74 -7.71
C ALA A 251 -25.98 -7.66 -8.85
N ILE A 252 -26.63 -8.78 -8.52
CA ILE A 252 -27.27 -9.65 -9.52
C ILE A 252 -28.39 -8.89 -10.26
N GLU A 253 -29.28 -8.23 -9.53
CA GLU A 253 -30.42 -7.49 -10.10
C GLU A 253 -29.96 -6.31 -10.98
N ASP A 254 -28.89 -5.62 -10.57
CA ASP A 254 -28.32 -4.49 -11.29
C ASP A 254 -27.63 -4.91 -12.61
N GLY A 255 -27.29 -6.19 -12.73
CA GLY A 255 -26.74 -6.80 -13.94
C GLY A 255 -25.22 -6.70 -14.07
N VAL A 256 -24.48 -6.85 -12.96
CA VAL A 256 -23.00 -6.95 -13.00
C VAL A 256 -22.55 -8.24 -13.71
N ASP A 257 -21.37 -8.23 -14.33
CA ASP A 257 -20.80 -9.42 -14.99
C ASP A 257 -19.86 -10.19 -14.07
N ILE A 258 -19.17 -9.45 -13.20
CA ILE A 258 -18.18 -9.95 -12.26
C ILE A 258 -18.51 -9.39 -10.87
N MET A 259 -18.42 -10.22 -9.85
CA MET A 259 -18.38 -9.77 -8.45
C MET A 259 -17.00 -10.01 -7.86
N SER A 260 -16.42 -8.95 -7.31
CA SER A 260 -15.15 -8.98 -6.59
C SER A 260 -15.40 -8.75 -5.10
N LEU A 261 -15.07 -9.76 -4.29
CA LEU A 261 -15.21 -9.71 -2.84
C LEU A 261 -13.87 -9.98 -2.16
N SER A 262 -13.20 -8.92 -1.74
CA SER A 262 -12.03 -9.03 -0.86
C SER A 262 -12.47 -9.16 0.60
N LEU A 263 -13.41 -10.08 0.84
CA LEU A 263 -14.09 -10.33 2.11
C LEU A 263 -14.11 -11.83 2.39
N GLY A 264 -14.28 -12.21 3.66
CA GLY A 264 -14.46 -13.60 4.07
C GLY A 264 -15.19 -13.68 5.40
N PHE A 265 -16.00 -14.72 5.55
CA PHE A 265 -16.65 -15.08 6.81
C PHE A 265 -16.09 -16.39 7.32
N PHE A 266 -16.26 -16.67 8.62
CA PHE A 266 -15.91 -17.98 9.16
C PHE A 266 -16.54 -19.11 8.34
N GLU A 267 -15.77 -20.18 8.13
CA GLU A 267 -16.22 -21.35 7.38
C GLU A 267 -17.36 -22.07 8.11
N THR A 268 -18.58 -21.92 7.58
CA THR A 268 -19.81 -22.59 7.99
C THR A 268 -20.28 -23.52 6.86
N PRO A 269 -21.25 -24.42 7.08
CA PRO A 269 -21.87 -25.15 5.96
C PRO A 269 -22.29 -24.19 4.83
N PHE A 270 -22.12 -24.58 3.56
CA PHE A 270 -22.33 -23.67 2.43
C PHE A 270 -23.74 -23.05 2.33
N HIS A 271 -24.75 -23.68 2.93
CA HIS A 271 -26.12 -23.17 2.98
C HIS A 271 -26.37 -22.18 4.14
N GLU A 272 -25.35 -21.92 4.97
CA GLU A 272 -25.33 -20.93 6.05
C GLU A 272 -24.30 -19.81 5.79
N ASN A 273 -23.35 -20.02 4.86
CA ASN A 273 -22.34 -19.02 4.53
C ASN A 273 -22.90 -17.99 3.52
N PRO A 274 -22.93 -16.69 3.86
CA PRO A 274 -23.59 -15.67 3.03
C PRO A 274 -22.93 -15.51 1.65
N ILE A 275 -21.59 -15.54 1.58
CA ILE A 275 -20.86 -15.46 0.31
C ILE A 275 -21.12 -16.70 -0.54
N ALA A 276 -21.10 -17.90 0.06
CA ALA A 276 -21.38 -19.13 -0.68
C ALA A 276 -22.79 -19.14 -1.28
N ILE A 277 -23.81 -18.72 -0.52
CA ILE A 277 -25.20 -18.61 -0.97
C ILE A 277 -25.33 -17.59 -2.12
N GLY A 278 -24.84 -16.37 -1.90
CA GLY A 278 -24.90 -15.30 -2.90
C GLY A 278 -24.15 -15.67 -4.18
N ALA A 279 -22.97 -16.28 -4.05
CA ALA A 279 -22.17 -16.70 -5.20
C ALA A 279 -22.82 -17.83 -6.00
N PHE A 280 -23.54 -18.75 -5.34
CA PHE A 280 -24.29 -19.79 -6.04
C PHE A 280 -25.45 -19.19 -6.85
N ALA A 281 -26.12 -18.17 -6.33
CA ALA A 281 -27.15 -17.43 -7.05
C ALA A 281 -26.57 -16.65 -8.24
N ALA A 282 -25.44 -15.98 -8.06
CA ALA A 282 -24.71 -15.27 -9.10
C ALA A 282 -24.27 -16.22 -10.24
N LEU A 283 -23.71 -17.38 -9.89
CA LEU A 283 -23.31 -18.41 -10.86
C LEU A 283 -24.49 -18.86 -11.74
N LYS A 284 -25.68 -19.06 -11.15
CA LYS A 284 -26.89 -19.43 -11.91
C LYS A 284 -27.33 -18.38 -12.93
N LYS A 285 -26.89 -17.13 -12.76
CA LYS A 285 -27.13 -16.02 -13.67
C LYS A 285 -25.96 -15.76 -14.62
N GLY A 286 -24.92 -16.60 -14.57
CA GLY A 286 -23.72 -16.47 -15.40
C GLY A 286 -22.76 -15.39 -14.92
N ILE A 287 -22.89 -14.93 -13.68
CA ILE A 287 -22.02 -13.91 -13.08
C ILE A 287 -20.81 -14.61 -12.45
N PHE A 288 -19.61 -14.15 -12.81
CA PHE A 288 -18.36 -14.69 -12.26
C PHE A 288 -18.08 -14.08 -10.88
N VAL A 289 -17.72 -14.91 -9.89
CA VAL A 289 -17.45 -14.44 -8.52
C VAL A 289 -16.04 -14.80 -8.12
N THR A 290 -15.28 -13.78 -7.72
CA THR A 290 -13.91 -13.92 -7.20
C THR A 290 -13.83 -13.45 -5.76
N CYS A 291 -13.16 -14.22 -4.92
CA CYS A 291 -12.94 -13.93 -3.51
C CYS A 291 -11.48 -14.14 -3.10
N SER A 292 -11.02 -13.38 -2.11
CA SER A 292 -9.71 -13.62 -1.48
C SER A 292 -9.71 -14.92 -0.66
N ALA A 293 -8.58 -15.63 -0.62
CA ALA A 293 -8.41 -16.82 0.23
C ALA A 293 -8.32 -16.50 1.73
N GLY A 294 -8.01 -15.25 2.08
CA GLY A 294 -7.77 -14.80 3.46
C GLY A 294 -6.29 -14.63 3.80
N ASN A 295 -6.02 -14.01 4.95
CA ASN A 295 -4.69 -13.56 5.38
C ASN A 295 -4.21 -14.26 6.68
N SER A 296 -4.70 -15.47 6.95
CA SER A 296 -4.44 -16.22 8.19
C SER A 296 -3.41 -17.36 8.01
N GLY A 297 -2.63 -17.32 6.93
CA GLY A 297 -1.52 -18.25 6.69
C GLY A 297 -0.41 -18.14 7.74
N PRO A 298 0.67 -18.93 7.61
CA PRO A 298 0.99 -19.86 6.52
C PRO A 298 0.51 -21.29 6.80
N ARG A 299 -0.09 -21.55 7.97
CA ARG A 299 -0.54 -22.89 8.37
C ARG A 299 -1.68 -23.36 7.45
N GLY A 300 -1.79 -24.68 7.25
CA GLY A 300 -2.90 -25.29 6.52
C GLY A 300 -4.26 -25.05 7.20
N TYR A 301 -5.35 -25.20 6.44
CA TYR A 301 -6.74 -25.03 6.91
C TYR A 301 -7.06 -23.64 7.47
N THR A 302 -6.44 -22.61 6.89
CA THR A 302 -6.58 -21.20 7.28
C THR A 302 -7.36 -20.39 6.25
N MET A 303 -7.67 -20.98 5.10
CA MET A 303 -8.42 -20.30 4.05
C MET A 303 -9.89 -20.10 4.39
N LEU A 304 -10.44 -19.06 3.77
CA LEU A 304 -11.86 -18.73 3.70
C LEU A 304 -12.29 -18.82 2.23
N ASN A 305 -13.61 -18.86 1.99
CA ASN A 305 -14.23 -18.87 0.66
C ASN A 305 -13.92 -20.16 -0.12
N GLY A 306 -14.03 -21.32 0.52
CA GLY A 306 -13.72 -22.63 -0.07
C GLY A 306 -14.78 -23.27 -0.98
N ALA A 307 -15.91 -22.59 -1.23
CA ALA A 307 -17.00 -23.16 -2.02
C ALA A 307 -16.56 -23.49 -3.48
N PRO A 308 -16.98 -24.64 -4.06
CA PRO A 308 -16.52 -25.05 -5.40
C PRO A 308 -16.89 -24.11 -6.56
N TRP A 309 -17.91 -23.26 -6.39
CA TRP A 309 -18.36 -22.29 -7.39
C TRP A 309 -17.75 -20.89 -7.22
N LEU A 310 -16.90 -20.69 -6.22
CA LEU A 310 -16.10 -19.47 -6.07
C LEU A 310 -14.76 -19.64 -6.78
N THR A 311 -14.23 -18.55 -7.34
CA THR A 311 -12.81 -18.48 -7.67
C THR A 311 -12.08 -17.81 -6.52
N THR A 312 -11.22 -18.55 -5.83
CA THR A 312 -10.56 -18.17 -4.59
C THR A 312 -9.09 -17.89 -4.85
N ILE A 313 -8.67 -16.66 -4.58
CA ILE A 313 -7.35 -16.14 -4.98
C ILE A 313 -6.39 -16.12 -3.79
N GLY A 314 -5.23 -16.75 -3.94
CA GLY A 314 -4.10 -16.61 -3.02
C GLY A 314 -3.22 -15.40 -3.37
N ALA A 315 -2.55 -14.82 -2.37
CA ALA A 315 -1.68 -13.66 -2.57
C ALA A 315 -0.23 -14.08 -2.83
N GLY A 316 0.35 -13.56 -3.91
CA GLY A 316 1.76 -13.71 -4.28
C GLY A 316 2.53 -12.40 -4.27
N THR A 317 3.85 -12.50 -4.11
CA THR A 317 4.77 -11.38 -4.32
C THR A 317 4.95 -11.08 -5.80
N ILE A 318 5.40 -9.86 -6.08
CA ILE A 318 5.89 -9.43 -7.39
C ILE A 318 7.41 -9.27 -7.35
N ASP A 319 8.04 -9.04 -8.49
CA ASP A 319 9.48 -8.78 -8.61
C ASP A 319 9.88 -7.35 -8.21
N ARG A 320 8.96 -6.61 -7.58
CA ARG A 320 9.20 -5.30 -6.96
C ARG A 320 9.33 -5.44 -5.45
N GLN A 321 10.30 -4.75 -4.87
CA GLN A 321 10.48 -4.64 -3.42
C GLN A 321 10.78 -3.19 -3.01
N PHE A 322 10.23 -2.77 -1.87
CA PHE A 322 10.56 -1.49 -1.25
C PHE A 322 11.75 -1.67 -0.30
N GLY A 323 12.73 -0.79 -0.41
CA GLY A 323 14.01 -0.98 0.25
C GLY A 323 14.65 0.28 0.78
N ALA A 324 15.71 0.04 1.54
CA ALA A 324 16.64 1.05 2.02
C ALA A 324 18.08 0.52 1.92
N GLU A 325 19.03 1.42 1.70
CA GLU A 325 20.45 1.11 1.66
C GLU A 325 21.10 1.51 2.99
N VAL A 326 21.77 0.54 3.63
CA VAL A 326 22.60 0.75 4.81
C VAL A 326 24.06 0.77 4.37
N THR A 327 24.73 1.91 4.56
CA THR A 327 26.16 2.07 4.34
C THR A 327 26.89 2.08 5.67
N LEU A 328 27.86 1.17 5.86
CA LEU A 328 28.68 1.14 7.07
C LEU A 328 29.61 2.36 7.13
N GLY A 329 30.03 2.77 8.33
CA GLY A 329 30.79 4.01 8.54
C GLY A 329 32.16 4.06 7.86
N ASN A 330 32.71 2.92 7.44
CA ASN A 330 33.93 2.84 6.62
C ASN A 330 33.66 3.14 5.12
N GLY A 331 32.40 3.21 4.69
CA GLY A 331 31.97 3.47 3.32
C GLY A 331 32.23 2.34 2.33
N SER A 332 32.82 1.21 2.76
CA SER A 332 33.24 0.14 1.85
C SER A 332 32.19 -0.96 1.66
N ILE A 333 31.20 -1.05 2.56
CA ILE A 333 30.14 -2.06 2.52
C ILE A 333 28.79 -1.34 2.50
N ILE A 334 27.98 -1.71 1.50
CA ILE A 334 26.59 -1.29 1.35
C ILE A 334 25.74 -2.56 1.38
N VAL A 335 24.73 -2.54 2.24
CA VAL A 335 23.72 -3.60 2.37
C VAL A 335 22.38 -3.03 1.95
N THR A 336 21.64 -3.80 1.15
CA THR A 336 20.27 -3.45 0.76
C THR A 336 19.30 -4.25 1.64
N GLY A 337 18.43 -3.54 2.35
CA GLY A 337 17.37 -4.13 3.15
C GLY A 337 15.98 -3.72 2.66
N THR A 338 14.95 -4.33 3.24
CA THR A 338 13.55 -4.00 3.02
C THR A 338 13.12 -2.87 3.94
N SER A 339 12.40 -1.89 3.40
CA SER A 339 11.78 -0.82 4.19
C SER A 339 10.62 -0.19 3.44
N ILE A 340 9.55 0.13 4.17
CA ILE A 340 8.38 0.88 3.67
C ILE A 340 8.20 2.21 4.43
N TYR A 341 9.26 2.70 5.07
CA TYR A 341 9.26 3.97 5.78
C TYR A 341 8.83 5.11 4.86
N PRO A 342 7.76 5.87 5.19
CA PRO A 342 7.05 6.76 4.26
C PRO A 342 7.75 8.11 4.01
N GLU A 343 9.06 8.19 4.21
CA GLU A 343 9.85 9.37 3.83
C GLU A 343 11.07 8.99 3.00
N ASN A 344 11.33 9.78 1.96
CA ASN A 344 12.59 9.73 1.22
C ASN A 344 13.67 10.45 2.03
N LEU A 345 14.25 9.72 2.99
CA LEU A 345 15.17 10.23 3.99
C LEU A 345 16.58 9.69 3.78
N PHE A 346 17.58 10.55 3.97
CA PHE A 346 18.98 10.14 4.08
C PHE A 346 19.52 10.55 5.46
N ILE A 347 19.82 9.55 6.29
CA ILE A 347 20.43 9.75 7.60
C ILE A 347 21.90 9.38 7.49
N SER A 348 22.81 10.26 7.90
CA SER A 348 24.25 10.06 7.69
C SER A 348 25.04 9.97 8.99
N ARG A 349 25.96 8.99 9.05
CA ARG A 349 26.97 8.81 10.10
C ARG A 349 26.43 8.84 11.53
N VAL A 350 25.33 8.14 11.77
CA VAL A 350 24.74 8.02 13.11
C VAL A 350 25.38 6.84 13.85
N PRO A 351 25.73 6.97 15.15
CA PRO A 351 26.29 5.88 15.93
C PRO A 351 25.35 4.69 16.02
N VAL A 352 25.89 3.48 16.08
CA VAL A 352 25.11 2.25 16.25
C VAL A 352 25.16 1.78 17.71
N TYR A 353 24.02 1.37 18.24
CA TYR A 353 23.92 0.63 19.49
C TYR A 353 23.71 -0.86 19.19
N PHE A 354 24.46 -1.70 19.89
CA PHE A 354 24.26 -3.15 19.91
C PHE A 354 24.42 -3.63 21.35
N GLY A 355 23.49 -4.48 21.82
CA GLY A 355 23.40 -4.97 23.19
C GLY A 355 24.46 -5.99 23.60
N LEU A 356 25.70 -5.82 23.15
CA LEU A 356 26.79 -6.81 23.23
C LEU A 356 26.93 -7.45 24.61
N GLY A 357 26.89 -8.78 24.65
CA GLY A 357 27.07 -9.57 25.88
C GLY A 357 25.79 -9.75 26.70
N ASN A 358 24.64 -9.26 26.22
CA ASN A 358 23.33 -9.53 26.79
C ASN A 358 22.35 -9.88 25.68
N ARG A 359 22.03 -11.18 25.55
CA ARG A 359 21.18 -11.69 24.46
C ARG A 359 19.86 -10.94 24.31
N SER A 360 19.19 -10.62 25.43
CA SER A 360 17.92 -9.89 25.42
C SER A 360 18.05 -8.50 24.79
N LYS A 361 19.18 -7.82 25.03
CA LYS A 361 19.50 -6.53 24.39
C LYS A 361 19.99 -6.68 22.96
N GLU A 362 20.68 -7.77 22.63
CA GLU A 362 21.16 -8.04 21.27
C GLU A 362 20.00 -8.25 20.29
N VAL A 363 18.91 -8.88 20.73
CA VAL A 363 17.70 -9.13 19.92
C VAL A 363 16.65 -8.02 20.10
N CYS A 364 16.95 -6.97 20.86
CA CYS A 364 16.01 -5.89 21.16
C CYS A 364 14.67 -6.39 21.74
N ASP A 365 14.73 -7.28 22.73
CA ASP A 365 13.53 -7.76 23.43
C ASP A 365 12.74 -6.59 24.03
N TRP A 366 11.43 -6.81 24.18
CA TRP A 366 10.54 -5.90 24.87
C TRP A 366 11.10 -5.46 26.23
N ASN A 367 11.16 -4.14 26.47
CA ASN A 367 11.70 -3.51 27.69
C ASN A 367 13.14 -3.89 28.07
N SER A 368 13.94 -4.43 27.15
CA SER A 368 15.34 -4.79 27.43
C SER A 368 16.31 -3.60 27.31
N LEU A 369 15.94 -2.58 26.54
CA LEU A 369 16.76 -1.44 26.18
C LEU A 369 16.60 -0.29 27.19
N ASP A 370 17.71 0.39 27.52
CA ASP A 370 17.65 1.64 28.31
C ASP A 370 17.56 2.83 27.35
N PRO A 371 16.52 3.69 27.44
CA PRO A 371 16.37 4.88 26.61
C PRO A 371 17.62 5.78 26.55
N LYS A 372 18.41 5.83 27.63
CA LYS A 372 19.65 6.63 27.69
C LYS A 372 20.76 6.06 26.81
N ASP A 373 20.80 4.74 26.67
CA ASP A 373 21.83 4.05 25.89
C ASP A 373 21.57 4.17 24.38
N VAL A 374 20.30 4.26 23.99
CA VAL A 374 19.85 4.20 22.60
C VAL A 374 19.54 5.58 22.00
N ALA A 375 19.38 6.60 22.83
CA ALA A 375 19.07 7.96 22.40
C ALA A 375 20.05 8.49 21.34
N GLY A 376 19.53 8.92 20.18
CA GLY A 376 20.29 9.48 19.08
C GLY A 376 21.13 8.47 18.28
N LYS A 377 20.88 7.17 18.42
CA LYS A 377 21.61 6.09 17.75
C LYS A 377 20.71 5.27 16.85
N PHE A 378 21.30 4.56 15.89
CA PHE A 378 20.64 3.44 15.22
C PHE A 378 20.77 2.19 16.08
N LEU A 379 19.67 1.47 16.25
CA LEU A 379 19.67 0.17 16.89
C LEU A 379 20.04 -0.90 15.87
N PHE A 380 20.87 -1.86 16.26
CA PHE A 380 21.03 -3.11 15.52
C PHE A 380 20.46 -4.25 16.36
N CYS A 381 19.42 -4.90 15.85
CA CYS A 381 18.72 -6.01 16.49
C CYS A 381 19.05 -7.29 15.72
N ASP A 382 19.70 -8.23 16.39
CA ASP A 382 20.18 -9.48 15.83
C ASP A 382 19.06 -10.52 15.72
N TYR A 383 19.24 -11.49 14.82
CA TYR A 383 18.28 -12.57 14.58
C TYR A 383 18.17 -13.53 15.78
N ASP A 384 16.99 -14.13 16.02
CA ASP A 384 16.74 -15.10 17.09
C ASP A 384 15.88 -16.31 16.66
N ASP A 385 16.44 -17.51 16.79
CA ASP A 385 15.77 -18.79 16.45
C ASP A 385 14.67 -19.19 17.46
N GLU A 386 14.70 -18.69 18.71
CA GLU A 386 13.72 -19.05 19.76
C GLU A 386 12.48 -18.13 19.76
N SER A 387 12.57 -16.94 19.17
CA SER A 387 11.49 -15.96 19.09
C SER A 387 11.07 -15.68 17.64
N SER A 388 10.57 -16.71 16.96
CA SER A 388 10.05 -16.56 15.61
C SER A 388 9.00 -15.43 15.49
N GLN A 389 9.24 -14.53 14.54
CA GLN A 389 8.27 -13.73 13.76
C GLN A 389 7.54 -12.54 14.41
N PHE A 390 7.26 -12.51 15.72
CA PHE A 390 6.26 -11.55 16.23
C PHE A 390 6.58 -10.82 17.55
N ARG A 391 7.60 -11.17 18.34
CA ARG A 391 7.82 -10.43 19.60
C ARG A 391 8.39 -9.02 19.45
N GLN A 392 9.06 -8.72 18.34
CA GLN A 392 9.67 -7.40 18.15
C GLN A 392 8.70 -6.38 17.50
N MET A 393 7.65 -6.84 16.79
CA MET A 393 6.79 -5.97 15.96
C MET A 393 5.27 -6.35 15.93
N SER A 394 4.80 -7.31 16.73
CA SER A 394 3.42 -7.87 16.68
C SER A 394 2.25 -6.88 16.74
N GLU A 395 1.20 -7.13 15.94
CA GLU A 395 -0.12 -6.47 15.97
C GLU A 395 -0.83 -6.48 17.33
N ASN A 396 -0.60 -7.49 18.18
CA ASN A 396 -1.21 -7.57 19.52
C ASN A 396 -0.43 -6.80 20.59
N ASP A 397 0.84 -6.49 20.34
CA ASP A 397 1.67 -5.64 21.18
C ASP A 397 1.88 -4.33 20.43
N ARG A 398 0.92 -3.41 20.60
CA ARG A 398 0.86 -2.06 20.00
C ARG A 398 2.05 -1.15 20.33
N TYR A 399 3.12 -1.72 20.85
CA TYR A 399 4.38 -1.12 21.21
C TYR A 399 5.44 -2.18 20.86
N GLY A 400 6.26 -1.93 19.84
CA GLY A 400 7.54 -2.66 19.66
C GLY A 400 8.50 -2.31 20.81
N PRO A 401 9.73 -2.87 20.88
CA PRO A 401 10.67 -2.57 21.97
C PRO A 401 10.73 -1.07 22.28
N ASP A 402 10.92 -0.68 23.54
CA ASP A 402 10.99 0.73 23.94
C ASP A 402 12.24 1.38 23.31
N ILE A 403 12.08 1.81 22.06
CA ILE A 403 13.06 2.49 21.23
C ILE A 403 12.95 4.01 21.38
N ALA A 404 12.32 4.48 22.45
CA ALA A 404 12.14 5.89 22.72
C ALA A 404 13.48 6.63 22.69
N GLY A 405 13.62 7.53 21.70
CA GLY A 405 14.80 8.35 21.50
C GLY A 405 15.82 7.79 20.50
N ALA A 406 15.70 6.55 20.03
CA ALA A 406 16.51 6.05 18.93
C ALA A 406 16.22 6.81 17.63
N THR A 407 17.24 6.94 16.78
CA THR A 407 17.11 7.59 15.45
C THR A 407 16.47 6.66 14.43
N GLY A 408 16.66 5.35 14.58
CA GLY A 408 16.18 4.33 13.68
C GLY A 408 16.59 2.93 14.17
N ALA A 409 16.16 1.89 13.48
CA ALA A 409 16.55 0.52 13.78
C ALA A 409 16.86 -0.29 12.53
N ILE A 410 17.79 -1.23 12.67
CA ILE A 410 18.20 -2.22 11.68
C ILE A 410 17.94 -3.59 12.28
N PHE A 411 17.02 -4.34 11.68
CA PHE A 411 16.70 -5.71 12.09
C PHE A 411 17.36 -6.70 11.14
N SER A 412 18.01 -7.72 11.69
CA SER A 412 18.56 -8.84 10.94
C SER A 412 17.52 -9.97 10.89
N GLU A 413 16.86 -10.16 9.75
CA GLU A 413 15.77 -11.13 9.59
C GLU A 413 15.64 -11.59 8.12
N ASP A 414 15.46 -12.90 7.92
CA ASP A 414 15.17 -13.48 6.61
C ASP A 414 13.65 -13.66 6.40
N ASP A 415 12.89 -13.79 7.49
CA ASP A 415 11.44 -13.90 7.51
C ASP A 415 10.76 -12.52 7.61
N ALA A 416 11.07 -11.64 6.65
CA ALA A 416 10.44 -10.30 6.55
C ALA A 416 9.01 -10.36 5.97
N GLU A 417 8.29 -11.45 6.20
CA GLU A 417 7.26 -11.91 5.27
C GLU A 417 5.88 -11.24 5.45
N PHE A 418 5.72 -10.33 6.42
CA PHE A 418 4.54 -9.48 6.55
C PHE A 418 4.84 -8.11 7.18
N LEU A 419 5.16 -7.13 6.33
CA LEU A 419 5.52 -5.77 6.76
C LEU A 419 4.31 -4.84 6.65
N HIS A 420 3.66 -4.60 7.78
CA HIS A 420 2.59 -3.61 7.87
C HIS A 420 3.18 -2.19 7.91
N PRO A 421 2.60 -1.20 7.21
CA PRO A 421 3.05 0.20 7.26
C PRO A 421 3.18 0.76 8.68
N ASP A 422 2.29 0.33 9.59
CA ASP A 422 2.32 0.75 11.00
C ASP A 422 3.61 0.36 11.72
N TYR A 423 4.35 -0.64 11.25
CA TYR A 423 5.62 -1.02 11.83
C TYR A 423 6.77 -0.09 11.46
N PHE A 424 6.62 0.68 10.39
CA PHE A 424 7.63 1.61 9.88
C PHE A 424 7.31 3.03 10.33
N TYR A 425 6.93 3.19 11.60
CA TYR A 425 6.61 4.47 12.19
C TYR A 425 7.84 5.37 12.45
N MET A 426 9.03 4.79 12.37
CA MET A 426 10.31 5.47 12.40
C MET A 426 11.27 4.83 11.39
N PRO A 427 12.47 5.40 11.14
CA PRO A 427 13.42 4.89 10.15
C PRO A 427 13.88 3.46 10.47
N ILE A 428 13.18 2.47 9.91
CA ILE A 428 13.42 1.03 10.15
C ILE A 428 13.79 0.36 8.84
N VAL A 429 14.83 -0.48 8.88
CA VAL A 429 15.25 -1.32 7.76
C VAL A 429 15.47 -2.75 8.23
N ILE A 430 15.03 -3.70 7.42
CA ILE A 430 15.17 -5.13 7.68
C ILE A 430 16.14 -5.70 6.66
N VAL A 431 17.27 -6.23 7.13
CA VAL A 431 18.32 -6.83 6.29
C VAL A 431 18.31 -8.34 6.46
N SER A 432 18.73 -9.07 5.43
CA SER A 432 18.88 -10.53 5.50
C SER A 432 19.79 -10.94 6.66
N THR A 433 19.64 -12.14 7.21
CA THR A 433 20.52 -12.65 8.28
C THR A 433 21.98 -12.70 7.83
N LYS A 434 22.21 -12.98 6.54
CA LYS A 434 23.54 -12.94 5.93
C LYS A 434 24.15 -11.54 6.02
N ASP A 435 23.40 -10.51 5.65
CA ASP A 435 23.89 -9.14 5.70
C ASP A 435 23.93 -8.58 7.13
N GLY A 436 22.99 -8.98 7.98
CA GLY A 436 22.98 -8.70 9.41
C GLY A 436 24.25 -9.20 10.10
N ASN A 437 24.72 -10.40 9.75
CA ASN A 437 26.01 -10.90 10.24
C ASN A 437 27.21 -10.04 9.81
N LEU A 438 27.17 -9.45 8.61
CA LEU A 438 28.20 -8.49 8.17
C LEU A 438 28.18 -7.22 9.02
N LEU A 439 26.98 -6.69 9.30
CA LEU A 439 26.78 -5.54 10.18
C LEU A 439 27.27 -5.83 11.60
N LYS A 440 26.87 -6.97 12.17
CA LYS A 440 27.29 -7.42 13.50
C LYS A 440 28.81 -7.47 13.62
N ASN A 441 29.48 -8.11 12.65
CA ASN A 441 30.94 -8.20 12.62
C ASN A 441 31.62 -6.83 12.50
N TYR A 442 31.04 -5.90 11.73
CA TYR A 442 31.53 -4.53 11.65
C TYR A 442 31.40 -3.79 12.99
N ILE A 443 30.25 -3.89 13.65
CA ILE A 443 29.97 -3.23 14.93
C ILE A 443 30.93 -3.74 16.02
N MET A 444 31.17 -5.06 16.08
CA MET A 444 32.06 -5.66 17.09
C MET A 444 33.54 -5.29 16.90
N ASN A 445 33.98 -5.05 15.66
CA ASN A 445 35.39 -4.79 15.35
C ASN A 445 35.73 -3.30 15.19
N THR A 446 34.75 -2.40 15.31
CA THR A 446 34.93 -0.97 15.06
C THR A 446 34.63 -0.15 16.31
N THR A 447 35.61 0.62 16.77
CA THR A 447 35.37 1.62 17.82
C THR A 447 34.51 2.77 17.28
N ASN A 448 33.45 3.12 18.00
CA ASN A 448 32.46 4.12 17.58
C ASN A 448 31.86 3.84 16.19
N ALA A 449 31.38 2.61 15.98
CA ALA A 449 30.70 2.21 14.75
C ALA A 449 29.55 3.17 14.39
N THR A 450 29.46 3.54 13.12
CA THR A 450 28.40 4.42 12.59
C THR A 450 27.80 3.81 11.33
N VAL A 451 26.58 4.22 10.99
CA VAL A 451 25.89 3.85 9.74
C VAL A 451 25.28 5.08 9.08
N SER A 452 25.13 5.02 7.76
CA SER A 452 24.27 5.92 7.01
C SER A 452 23.17 5.10 6.34
N VAL A 453 21.93 5.58 6.34
CA VAL A 453 20.78 4.87 5.79
C VAL A 453 20.04 5.76 4.81
N LYS A 454 19.76 5.23 3.61
CA LYS A 454 19.00 5.89 2.54
C LYS A 454 17.69 5.13 2.29
N PHE A 455 16.57 5.79 2.52
CA PHE A 455 15.21 5.27 2.30
C PHE A 455 14.66 5.70 0.93
N GLY A 456 13.48 5.22 0.56
CA GLY A 456 12.82 5.62 -0.70
C GLY A 456 13.26 4.83 -1.92
N LEU A 457 13.81 3.62 -1.77
CA LEU A 457 14.29 2.80 -2.89
C LEU A 457 13.21 1.84 -3.37
N THR A 458 12.99 1.80 -4.68
CA THR A 458 12.17 0.78 -5.34
C THR A 458 13.08 -0.13 -6.16
N LEU A 459 13.17 -1.38 -5.75
CA LEU A 459 13.98 -2.40 -6.40
C LEU A 459 13.07 -3.21 -7.33
N LEU A 460 13.54 -3.48 -8.55
CA LEU A 460 12.84 -4.29 -9.56
C LEU A 460 13.67 -5.51 -9.94
N GLY A 461 13.02 -6.57 -10.43
CA GLY A 461 13.67 -7.83 -10.82
C GLY A 461 14.14 -8.68 -9.63
N THR A 462 13.52 -8.52 -8.45
CA THR A 462 13.86 -9.31 -7.26
C THR A 462 13.51 -10.79 -7.46
N LYS A 463 14.28 -11.69 -6.83
CA LYS A 463 14.10 -13.14 -6.96
C LYS A 463 14.15 -13.82 -5.59
N PRO A 464 13.33 -14.87 -5.35
CA PRO A 464 12.33 -15.43 -6.27
C PRO A 464 11.05 -14.58 -6.35
N ALA A 465 10.47 -14.46 -7.55
CA ALA A 465 9.16 -13.85 -7.78
C ALA A 465 8.44 -14.59 -8.93
N PRO A 466 7.14 -14.94 -8.78
CA PRO A 466 6.33 -14.78 -7.57
C PRO A 466 6.68 -15.82 -6.49
N LYS A 467 6.53 -15.43 -5.22
CA LYS A 467 6.52 -16.32 -4.05
C LYS A 467 5.15 -16.18 -3.39
N VAL A 468 4.58 -17.27 -2.86
CA VAL A 468 3.33 -17.18 -2.07
C VAL A 468 3.59 -16.31 -0.84
N ALA A 469 2.79 -15.26 -0.65
CA ALA A 469 2.91 -14.40 0.51
C ALA A 469 2.68 -15.22 1.79
N TYR A 470 3.41 -14.90 2.86
CA TYR A 470 3.36 -15.65 4.11
C TYR A 470 1.96 -15.69 4.71
N PHE A 471 1.32 -14.52 4.80
CA PHE A 471 -0.03 -14.39 5.32
C PHE A 471 -1.08 -15.04 4.44
N SER A 472 -0.81 -15.30 3.16
CA SER A 472 -1.81 -15.89 2.25
C SER A 472 -2.30 -17.20 2.83
N SER A 473 -3.59 -17.26 3.17
CA SER A 473 -4.21 -18.44 3.76
C SER A 473 -4.05 -19.66 2.86
N ARG A 474 -3.95 -20.83 3.50
CA ARG A 474 -3.70 -22.11 2.82
C ARG A 474 -4.89 -23.05 2.98
N GLY A 475 -5.17 -23.80 1.92
CA GLY A 475 -6.05 -24.95 1.99
C GLY A 475 -5.47 -26.10 2.83
N PRO A 476 -6.13 -27.26 2.85
CA PRO A 476 -7.44 -27.52 2.23
C PRO A 476 -8.57 -26.69 2.87
N ASP A 477 -9.67 -26.53 2.13
CA ASP A 477 -10.91 -26.01 2.73
C ASP A 477 -11.47 -26.99 3.76
N ARG A 478 -12.05 -26.47 4.85
CA ARG A 478 -12.61 -27.29 5.94
C ARG A 478 -13.94 -27.94 5.57
N ARG A 479 -14.71 -27.34 4.65
CA ARG A 479 -16.04 -27.82 4.26
C ARG A 479 -15.99 -28.78 3.07
N SER A 480 -15.05 -28.55 2.15
CA SER A 480 -14.80 -29.35 0.95
C SER A 480 -13.30 -29.63 0.79
N PRO A 481 -12.69 -30.45 1.67
CA PRO A 481 -11.25 -30.75 1.61
C PRO A 481 -10.84 -31.50 0.33
N TRP A 482 -11.81 -32.05 -0.40
CA TRP A 482 -11.62 -32.77 -1.66
C TRP A 482 -11.52 -31.84 -2.89
N THR A 483 -11.91 -30.57 -2.74
CA THR A 483 -11.75 -29.54 -3.78
C THR A 483 -10.47 -28.77 -3.47
N LEU A 484 -9.50 -28.77 -4.39
CA LEU A 484 -8.26 -28.03 -4.21
C LEU A 484 -8.54 -26.53 -4.17
N LYS A 485 -7.98 -25.86 -3.16
CA LYS A 485 -8.08 -24.42 -2.94
C LYS A 485 -6.80 -23.89 -2.26
N PRO A 486 -6.44 -22.60 -2.45
CA PRO A 486 -7.01 -21.64 -3.40
C PRO A 486 -6.84 -22.08 -4.86
N ASP A 487 -7.61 -21.53 -5.79
CA ASP A 487 -7.61 -21.98 -7.19
C ASP A 487 -6.41 -21.43 -7.97
N ILE A 488 -6.00 -20.20 -7.66
CA ILE A 488 -4.92 -19.49 -8.36
C ILE A 488 -4.18 -18.54 -7.42
N LEU A 489 -2.95 -18.18 -7.79
CA LEU A 489 -2.10 -17.21 -7.13
C LEU A 489 -2.03 -15.93 -7.98
N ASP A 490 -2.17 -14.76 -7.37
CA ASP A 490 -2.11 -13.45 -8.06
C ASP A 490 -1.34 -12.41 -7.22
N PRO A 491 -0.81 -11.31 -7.79
CA PRO A 491 -0.14 -10.25 -7.04
C PRO A 491 -0.98 -9.68 -5.89
N GLY A 492 -0.52 -9.86 -4.66
CA GLY A 492 -1.24 -9.41 -3.45
C GLY A 492 -0.34 -8.85 -2.35
N TYR A 493 0.97 -8.70 -2.60
CA TYR A 493 1.93 -8.17 -1.63
C TYR A 493 2.45 -6.80 -2.07
N HIS A 494 2.24 -5.76 -1.23
CA HIS A 494 2.68 -4.37 -1.46
C HIS A 494 2.21 -3.79 -2.82
N ILE A 495 0.94 -3.96 -3.14
CA ILE A 495 0.32 -3.43 -4.37
C ILE A 495 -0.06 -1.95 -4.18
N LEU A 496 0.35 -1.11 -5.12
CA LEU A 496 0.02 0.33 -5.15
C LEU A 496 -1.32 0.52 -5.86
N ALA A 497 -2.28 1.18 -5.20
CA ALA A 497 -3.58 1.51 -5.77
C ALA A 497 -4.15 2.78 -5.11
N ALA A 498 -5.39 3.16 -5.46
CA ALA A 498 -6.03 4.34 -4.90
C ALA A 498 -6.26 4.20 -3.39
N TRP A 499 -6.19 5.33 -2.66
CA TRP A 499 -6.42 5.39 -1.22
C TRP A 499 -7.27 6.60 -0.84
N VAL A 500 -7.97 6.52 0.29
CA VAL A 500 -8.76 7.64 0.83
C VAL A 500 -7.83 8.72 1.41
N PRO A 501 -7.95 10.00 1.03
CA PRO A 501 -7.04 11.05 1.50
C PRO A 501 -7.26 11.44 2.97
N LYS A 502 -8.38 11.04 3.57
CA LYS A 502 -8.76 11.40 4.95
C LYS A 502 -8.26 10.39 6.01
N ARG A 503 -7.71 9.24 5.61
CA ARG A 503 -7.10 8.26 6.53
C ARG A 503 -5.62 8.18 6.26
N GLY A 504 -4.81 8.41 7.30
CA GLY A 504 -3.37 8.14 7.23
C GLY A 504 -3.15 6.65 7.00
N PHE A 505 -2.27 6.32 6.05
CA PHE A 505 -1.92 4.93 5.72
C PHE A 505 -0.68 4.44 6.49
N ALA A 506 0.28 5.34 6.72
CA ALA A 506 1.50 5.05 7.46
C ALA A 506 1.66 6.10 8.59
N PRO A 507 1.73 5.69 9.85
CA PRO A 507 2.05 6.60 10.95
C PRO A 507 3.50 7.03 10.83
N ILE A 508 3.80 8.25 11.24
CA ILE A 508 5.16 8.71 11.46
C ILE A 508 5.20 9.22 12.90
N HIS A 509 6.03 8.61 13.73
CA HIS A 509 6.33 9.13 15.06
C HIS A 509 7.16 10.40 14.90
N ASN A 510 6.50 11.52 14.64
CA ASN A 510 7.04 12.85 14.92
C ASN A 510 6.93 13.09 16.42
N SER A 511 7.67 12.30 17.21
CA SER A 511 7.78 12.53 18.64
C SER A 511 8.67 13.75 18.87
N SER A 512 8.06 14.93 18.99
CA SER A 512 8.83 16.11 19.42
C SER A 512 8.92 16.09 20.94
N VAL A 513 10.15 15.98 21.44
CA VAL A 513 10.45 16.07 22.88
C VAL A 513 10.87 17.48 23.19
N TYR A 514 10.24 18.11 24.18
CA TYR A 514 10.59 19.43 24.66
C TYR A 514 11.17 19.33 26.06
N ARG A 515 12.33 19.94 26.32
CA ARG A 515 12.93 20.02 27.67
C ARG A 515 12.72 21.41 28.26
N ALA A 516 12.28 21.44 29.52
CA ALA A 516 12.09 22.68 30.24
C ALA A 516 13.42 23.27 30.73
N VAL A 517 13.58 24.57 30.52
CA VAL A 517 14.64 25.40 31.09
C VAL A 517 13.98 26.57 31.80
N ILE A 518 14.29 26.74 33.07
CA ILE A 518 13.76 27.81 33.91
C ILE A 518 14.85 28.87 34.10
N SER A 519 14.51 30.11 33.73
CA SER A 519 15.30 31.30 34.04
C SER A 519 14.56 32.09 35.11
N ALA A 520 14.85 31.83 36.39
CA ALA A 520 14.23 32.52 37.50
C ALA A 520 15.14 33.66 38.04
N PRO A 521 14.58 34.85 38.33
CA PRO A 521 15.32 35.95 38.94
C PRO A 521 15.61 35.71 40.44
N GLN A 522 16.49 36.52 41.02
CA GLN A 522 16.84 36.43 42.44
C GLN A 522 15.59 36.59 43.33
N GLY A 523 15.43 35.71 44.31
CA GLY A 523 14.24 35.64 45.17
C GLY A 523 13.05 34.87 44.58
N MET A 524 13.14 34.32 43.37
CA MET A 524 12.13 33.43 42.78
C MET A 524 12.71 32.02 42.60
N LYS A 525 12.03 31.01 43.13
CA LYS A 525 12.29 29.60 42.81
C LYS A 525 11.11 29.06 42.02
N ALA A 526 11.42 28.43 40.90
CA ALA A 526 10.41 27.85 40.03
C ALA A 526 10.81 26.41 39.70
N LEU A 527 9.85 25.50 39.79
CA LEU A 527 9.99 24.07 39.50
C LEU A 527 8.90 23.66 38.51
N VAL A 528 9.24 22.76 37.59
CA VAL A 528 8.31 22.23 36.59
C VAL A 528 8.39 20.72 36.56
N GLN A 529 7.23 20.06 36.53
CA GLN A 529 7.12 18.61 36.47
C GLN A 529 6.04 18.18 35.46
N PRO A 530 6.34 17.27 34.52
CA PRO A 530 7.67 16.68 34.24
C PRO A 530 8.65 17.71 33.62
N THR A 531 9.96 17.42 33.67
CA THR A 531 11.00 18.30 33.06
C THR A 531 11.17 18.11 31.55
N ALA A 532 10.46 17.13 30.98
CA ALA A 532 10.37 16.90 29.55
C ALA A 532 8.93 16.56 29.15
N LEU A 533 8.47 17.08 28.01
CA LEU A 533 7.17 16.76 27.41
C LEU A 533 7.39 16.07 26.08
N THR A 534 6.68 14.97 25.85
CA THR A 534 6.73 14.22 24.60
C THR A 534 5.39 14.37 23.89
N PHE A 535 5.43 14.82 22.64
CA PHE A 535 4.25 14.97 21.79
C PHE A 535 4.30 13.90 20.73
N SER A 536 3.37 12.95 20.72
CA SER A 536 3.37 11.78 19.82
C SER A 536 3.02 12.09 18.36
N GLY A 537 2.68 13.33 18.05
CA GLY A 537 2.36 13.77 16.69
C GLY A 537 1.48 15.03 16.66
N LYS A 538 0.95 15.35 15.48
CA LYS A 538 0.09 16.52 15.26
C LYS A 538 -1.16 16.44 16.14
N ASN A 539 -1.45 17.53 16.87
CA ASN A 539 -2.57 17.66 17.82
C ASN A 539 -2.45 16.84 19.13
N SER A 540 -1.31 16.21 19.40
CA SER A 540 -1.08 15.58 20.71
C SER A 540 -1.03 16.63 21.84
N LYS A 541 -1.44 16.23 23.05
CA LYS A 541 -1.45 17.09 24.24
C LYS A 541 -0.56 16.47 25.31
N ALA A 542 0.16 17.33 26.03
CA ALA A 542 0.96 16.94 27.19
C ALA A 542 0.72 17.97 28.30
N GLU A 543 0.59 17.50 29.53
CA GLU A 543 0.30 18.33 30.71
C GLU A 543 1.56 18.50 31.55
N PHE A 544 1.70 19.66 32.19
CA PHE A 544 2.75 19.94 33.15
C PHE A 544 2.22 20.79 34.28
N ASN A 545 2.83 20.64 35.46
CA ASN A 545 2.60 21.50 36.61
C ASN A 545 3.84 22.35 36.87
N MET A 546 3.61 23.63 37.17
CA MET A 546 4.66 24.57 37.56
C MET A 546 4.37 25.08 38.97
N THR A 547 5.35 24.97 39.85
CA THR A 547 5.30 25.52 41.20
C THR A 547 6.26 26.71 41.27
N VAL A 548 5.77 27.84 41.79
CA VAL A 548 6.57 29.06 41.96
C VAL A 548 6.55 29.45 43.43
N GLU A 549 7.73 29.62 44.01
CA GLU A 549 7.96 30.12 45.36
C GLU A 549 8.67 31.47 45.27
N ILE A 550 8.18 32.45 46.02
CA ILE A 550 8.73 33.81 46.05
C ILE A 550 9.22 34.09 47.47
N ASP A 551 10.50 34.41 47.59
CA ASP A 551 11.11 34.90 48.82
C ASP A 551 10.99 36.42 48.87
N LEU A 552 10.10 36.90 49.73
CA LEU A 552 9.81 38.33 49.90
C LEU A 552 10.92 39.08 50.67
N GLU A 553 11.76 38.37 51.44
CA GLU A 553 12.84 38.99 52.22
C GLU A 553 14.10 39.18 51.37
N ALA A 554 14.38 38.25 50.46
CA ALA A 554 15.52 38.33 49.53
C ALA A 554 15.33 39.34 48.39
N ALA A 555 14.11 39.82 48.14
CA ALA A 555 13.77 40.67 46.99
C ALA A 555 14.08 42.18 47.19
N SER A 556 14.58 42.61 48.36
CA SER A 556 14.98 44.01 48.64
C SER A 556 13.90 45.07 48.32
N VAL A 557 12.61 44.74 48.49
CA VAL A 557 11.51 45.61 48.02
C VAL A 557 11.21 46.71 49.04
N THR A 558 11.64 47.95 48.76
CA THR A 558 11.17 49.14 49.50
C THR A 558 9.73 49.49 49.10
N PRO A 559 8.83 49.79 50.06
CA PRO A 559 7.42 50.03 49.80
C PRO A 559 7.19 51.46 49.28
N GLN A 560 7.36 51.69 47.98
CA GLN A 560 6.89 52.91 47.32
C GLN A 560 6.67 52.64 45.83
N SER A 561 5.40 52.69 45.40
CA SER A 561 4.83 52.39 44.07
C SER A 561 4.57 50.91 43.73
N ASP A 562 3.57 50.68 42.86
CA ASP A 562 3.19 49.38 42.33
C ASP A 562 4.42 48.65 41.80
N TYR A 563 4.94 47.71 42.59
CA TYR A 563 6.14 46.98 42.25
C TYR A 563 5.81 46.01 41.10
N PHE A 564 6.22 46.37 39.87
CA PHE A 564 6.34 45.41 38.77
C PHE A 564 7.44 44.42 39.13
N GLY A 565 7.03 43.27 39.64
CA GLY A 565 7.97 42.34 40.23
C GLY A 565 8.83 41.60 39.24
N ASN A 566 9.83 40.94 39.82
CA ASN A 566 10.85 40.21 39.11
C ASN A 566 10.23 39.25 38.08
N TYR A 567 10.74 39.26 36.85
CA TYR A 567 10.25 38.41 35.78
C TYR A 567 11.28 37.32 35.43
N GLY A 568 10.76 36.13 35.15
CA GLY A 568 11.50 34.97 34.69
C GLY A 568 10.81 34.30 33.50
N PHE A 569 11.36 33.18 33.07
CA PHE A 569 10.84 32.44 31.92
C PHE A 569 10.89 30.94 32.15
N LEU A 570 9.81 30.26 31.79
CA LEU A 570 9.83 28.84 31.45
C LEU A 570 9.99 28.74 29.93
N SER A 571 11.07 28.12 29.48
CA SER A 571 11.32 27.88 28.05
C SER A 571 11.36 26.38 27.78
N TRP A 572 10.53 25.92 26.86
CA TRP A 572 10.54 24.55 26.35
C TRP A 572 11.38 24.52 25.07
N TYR A 573 12.55 23.89 25.14
CA TYR A 573 13.43 23.71 24.00
C TYR A 573 13.14 22.36 23.34
N GLU A 574 12.82 22.39 22.05
CA GLU A 574 12.70 21.18 21.25
C GLU A 574 14.06 20.47 21.15
N VAL A 575 14.11 19.20 21.55
CA VAL A 575 15.31 18.36 21.44
C VAL A 575 15.56 18.07 19.97
N ASN A 576 16.76 18.43 19.48
CA ASN A 576 17.17 18.30 18.08
C ASN A 576 16.31 19.08 17.06
N GLY A 577 15.50 20.03 17.54
CA GLY A 577 14.63 20.85 16.73
C GLY A 577 14.99 22.33 16.74
N ARG A 578 14.10 23.18 16.22
CA ARG A 578 14.30 24.64 16.13
C ARG A 578 13.28 25.42 16.95
N HIS A 579 12.26 24.76 17.49
CA HIS A 579 11.20 25.43 18.22
C HIS A 579 11.59 25.70 19.67
N VAL A 580 11.25 26.90 20.13
CA VAL A 580 11.35 27.30 21.54
C VAL A 580 10.02 27.89 21.95
N VAL A 581 9.32 27.25 22.88
CA VAL A 581 8.04 27.75 23.42
C VAL A 581 8.32 28.40 24.77
N ARG A 582 8.18 29.72 24.83
CA ARG A 582 8.57 30.53 26.00
C ARG A 582 7.35 31.14 26.67
N SER A 583 7.17 30.85 27.95
CA SER A 583 6.14 31.44 28.80
C SER A 583 6.80 32.37 29.84
N PRO A 584 6.47 33.67 29.87
CA PRO A 584 6.93 34.58 30.91
C PRO A 584 6.25 34.25 32.25
N VAL A 585 6.99 34.39 33.34
CA VAL A 585 6.49 34.23 34.72
C VAL A 585 6.82 35.49 35.49
N VAL A 586 5.81 36.14 36.06
CA VAL A 586 5.94 37.44 36.72
C VAL A 586 5.36 37.32 38.12
N SER A 587 6.11 37.79 39.12
CA SER A 587 5.55 38.08 40.43
C SER A 587 5.12 39.54 40.49
N ALA A 588 4.00 39.83 41.15
CA ALA A 588 3.57 41.20 41.43
C ALA A 588 2.92 41.23 42.81
N ILE A 589 3.11 42.33 43.54
CA ILE A 589 2.46 42.57 44.83
C ILE A 589 1.35 43.59 44.58
N ALA A 590 0.10 43.17 44.76
CA ALA A 590 -1.03 44.08 44.75
C ALA A 590 -1.24 44.64 46.16
N PHE A 591 -1.13 45.96 46.31
CA PHE A 591 -1.59 46.63 47.52
C PHE A 591 -3.12 46.78 47.45
N PRO A 592 -3.85 46.67 48.57
CA PRO A 592 -5.28 46.94 48.58
C PRO A 592 -5.52 48.38 48.09
N GLU A 593 -6.49 48.58 47.20
CA GLU A 593 -7.00 49.92 46.88
C GLU A 593 -7.46 50.59 48.19
N THR A 594 -6.91 51.77 48.49
CA THR A 594 -7.20 52.55 49.70
C THR A 594 -8.60 53.14 49.72
#